data_AF-A0A1S4CQ33-F1
#
_entry.id   AF-A0A1S4CQ33-F1
#
_cell.length_a   1.000
_cell.length_b   1.000
_cell.length_c   1.000
_cell.angle_alpha   90.00
_cell.angle_beta   90.00
_cell.angle_gamma   90.00
#
_symmetry.space_group_name_H-M   'P 1'
#
loop_
_entity.id
_entity.type
_entity.pdbx_description
1 polymer ?
#
loop_
_entity_poly.entity_id
_entity_poly.type
_entity_poly.pdbx_seq_one_letter_code
_entity_poly.pdbx_strand_id
1 'polypeptide(L)'
;MENGGESNGITLFTEEELREISGVKRGDDYVEVMCGCTSHRYGDAVARLRVFSSGELAISCECTPGCQEDKLTPAAFEKHSGRETARKWKNNIWIILNGEKVPVVKTPLLKYYNKSSKHANGSHRSQNGKVHRDEFLRCTECKKERRFRLRSKEECQIYHDALANVHWKCSDIPYVKVSCDDEEERASRRVYRGCSRSPSCKGCTSCVCFGCQVCRFSDCSCQTCSDFTSNAKA
;
A
#
# COMPACT_ATOMS: atom_id res chain seq x y z
N MET A 1 -32.83 33.70 12.12
CA MET A 1 -31.97 32.68 12.76
C MET A 1 -32.32 31.38 12.08
N GLU A 2 -31.59 31.02 11.03
CA GLU A 2 -31.76 29.75 10.34
C GLU A 2 -30.53 28.88 10.63
N ASN A 3 -30.86 27.69 11.12
CA ASN A 3 -29.95 26.75 11.76
C ASN A 3 -28.88 26.24 10.81
N GLY A 4 -27.65 26.20 11.33
CA GLY A 4 -26.51 25.58 10.69
C GLY A 4 -26.78 24.10 10.42
N GLY A 5 -26.68 23.73 9.15
CA GLY A 5 -26.26 22.39 8.77
C GLY A 5 -24.75 22.35 8.86
N GLU A 6 -24.21 21.96 10.02
CA GLU A 6 -22.84 21.47 10.10
C GLU A 6 -22.76 20.22 9.23
N SER A 7 -22.29 20.38 7.99
CA SER A 7 -21.83 19.26 7.19
C SER A 7 -20.71 18.61 7.99
N ASN A 8 -20.96 17.37 8.42
CA ASN A 8 -19.99 16.51 9.07
C ASN A 8 -18.95 16.07 8.02
N GLY A 9 -18.23 17.05 7.46
CA GLY A 9 -17.24 16.89 6.42
C GLY A 9 -16.11 16.05 6.98
N ILE A 10 -15.88 14.89 6.37
CA ILE A 10 -14.75 14.04 6.72
C ILE A 10 -13.48 14.85 6.43
N THR A 11 -12.83 15.37 7.46
CA THR A 11 -11.56 16.07 7.35
C THR A 11 -10.48 15.07 6.91
N LEU A 12 -10.32 14.92 5.60
CA LEU A 12 -9.40 13.97 4.98
C LEU A 12 -7.97 14.13 5.49
N PHE A 13 -7.48 15.35 5.52
CA PHE A 13 -6.13 15.70 6.01
C PHE A 13 -6.24 16.84 7.02
N THR A 14 -5.41 16.80 8.05
CA THR A 14 -5.38 17.90 9.03
C THR A 14 -4.82 19.17 8.39
N GLU A 15 -5.06 20.32 9.02
CA GLU A 15 -4.47 21.60 8.57
C GLU A 15 -2.94 21.50 8.53
N GLU A 16 -2.34 20.87 9.54
CA GLU A 16 -0.89 20.71 9.66
C GLU A 16 -0.32 19.87 8.52
N GLU A 17 -1.04 18.83 8.07
CA GLU A 17 -0.62 17.98 6.95
C GLU A 17 -0.63 18.73 5.61
N LEU A 18 -1.48 19.75 5.45
CA LEU A 18 -1.66 20.50 4.21
C LEU A 18 -1.01 21.89 4.21
N ARG A 19 -0.64 22.43 5.37
CA ARG A 19 -0.20 23.83 5.57
C ARG A 19 0.88 24.28 4.59
N GLU A 20 1.78 23.37 4.25
CA GLU A 20 2.98 23.64 3.44
C GLU A 20 2.78 23.30 1.96
N ILE A 21 1.63 22.74 1.59
CA ILE A 21 1.31 22.32 0.22
C ILE A 21 0.70 23.50 -0.55
N SER A 22 1.20 23.74 -1.76
CA SER A 22 0.70 24.81 -2.62
C SER A 22 -0.62 24.46 -3.30
N GLY A 23 -1.50 25.47 -3.42
CA GLY A 23 -2.71 25.39 -4.23
C GLY A 23 -3.77 24.43 -3.69
N VAL A 24 -3.78 24.21 -2.37
CA VAL A 24 -4.76 23.38 -1.67
C VAL A 24 -6.16 23.97 -1.81
N LYS A 25 -7.14 23.14 -2.15
CA LYS A 25 -8.58 23.41 -2.05
C LYS A 25 -9.27 22.21 -1.42
N ARG A 26 -10.29 22.47 -0.60
CA ARG A 26 -11.15 21.42 -0.04
C ARG A 26 -12.48 21.41 -0.78
N GLY A 27 -12.89 20.25 -1.25
CA GLY A 27 -14.24 19.97 -1.70
C GLY A 27 -15.00 19.16 -0.66
N ASP A 28 -16.24 18.80 -0.97
CA ASP A 28 -17.13 18.10 -0.03
C ASP A 28 -16.60 16.71 0.36
N ASP A 29 -15.98 15.99 -0.58
CA ASP A 29 -15.46 14.63 -0.39
C ASP A 29 -14.00 14.45 -0.85
N TYR A 30 -13.31 15.53 -1.19
CA TYR A 30 -11.92 15.49 -1.66
C TYR A 30 -11.06 16.67 -1.21
N VAL A 31 -9.74 16.50 -1.29
CA VAL A 31 -8.76 17.58 -1.25
C VAL A 31 -8.06 17.67 -2.60
N GLU A 32 -8.01 18.87 -3.18
CA GLU A 32 -7.30 19.18 -4.42
C GLU A 32 -6.02 19.93 -4.11
N VAL A 33 -4.93 19.61 -4.81
CA VAL A 33 -3.64 20.29 -4.67
C VAL A 33 -2.99 20.51 -6.03
N MET A 34 -2.03 21.43 -6.10
CA MET A 34 -1.19 21.56 -7.30
C MET A 34 -0.22 20.38 -7.40
N CYS A 35 -0.12 19.81 -8.59
CA CYS A 35 0.83 18.76 -8.91
C CYS A 35 1.44 18.98 -10.30
N GLY A 36 2.42 18.15 -10.65
CA GLY A 36 2.91 18.11 -12.01
C GLY A 36 3.86 16.95 -12.24
N CYS A 37 4.34 16.84 -13.47
CA CYS A 37 5.34 15.85 -13.85
C CYS A 37 6.32 16.47 -14.85
N THR A 38 7.62 16.30 -14.60
CA THR A 38 8.67 16.93 -15.40
C THR A 38 9.18 15.96 -16.46
N SER A 39 9.03 16.26 -17.74
CA SER A 39 9.65 15.54 -18.85
C SER A 39 10.98 16.17 -19.26
N HIS A 40 11.96 15.34 -19.60
CA HIS A 40 13.24 15.83 -20.14
C HIS A 40 13.08 16.55 -21.48
N ARG A 41 12.06 16.20 -22.27
CA ARG A 41 11.83 16.79 -23.60
C ARG A 41 10.92 18.01 -23.57
N TYR A 42 9.93 18.01 -22.69
CA TYR A 42 8.83 18.97 -22.75
C TYR A 42 8.73 19.88 -21.51
N GLY A 43 9.64 19.71 -20.53
CA GLY A 43 9.57 20.47 -19.28
C GLY A 43 8.43 20.00 -18.38
N ASP A 44 7.86 20.91 -17.61
CA ASP A 44 6.81 20.59 -16.65
C ASP A 44 5.42 20.54 -17.29
N ALA A 45 4.74 19.40 -17.15
CA ALA A 45 3.29 19.34 -17.27
C ALA A 45 2.70 19.63 -15.88
N VAL A 46 1.95 20.72 -15.75
CA VAL A 46 1.25 21.11 -14.49
C VAL A 46 -0.17 20.57 -14.50
N ALA A 47 -0.69 20.22 -13.32
CA ALA A 47 -2.04 19.68 -13.16
C ALA A 47 -2.57 19.86 -11.72
N ARG A 48 -3.83 19.48 -11.51
CA ARG A 48 -4.48 19.43 -10.19
C ARG A 48 -4.70 17.99 -9.77
N LEU A 49 -4.17 17.58 -8.61
CA LEU A 49 -4.42 16.26 -8.03
C LEU A 49 -5.57 16.36 -7.02
N ARG A 50 -6.64 15.59 -7.23
CA ARG A 50 -7.70 15.37 -6.25
C ARG A 50 -7.50 14.04 -5.53
N VAL A 51 -7.57 14.09 -4.21
CA VAL A 51 -7.56 12.93 -3.32
C VAL A 51 -8.93 12.82 -2.66
N PHE A 52 -9.69 11.79 -3.04
CA PHE A 52 -11.04 11.56 -2.53
C PHE A 52 -11.03 10.77 -1.22
N SER A 53 -12.09 10.90 -0.43
CA SER A 53 -12.32 10.15 0.80
C SER A 53 -12.42 8.64 0.59
N SER A 54 -12.87 8.21 -0.59
CA SER A 54 -12.82 6.83 -1.08
C SER A 54 -11.40 6.29 -1.26
N GLY A 55 -10.39 7.17 -1.28
CA GLY A 55 -9.02 6.86 -1.65
C GLY A 55 -8.77 6.87 -3.17
N GLU A 56 -9.76 7.25 -3.98
CA GLU A 56 -9.55 7.47 -5.41
C GLU A 56 -8.67 8.69 -5.64
N LEU A 57 -7.90 8.66 -6.74
CA LEU A 57 -7.09 9.79 -7.18
C LEU A 57 -7.50 10.16 -8.61
N ALA A 58 -7.77 11.44 -8.82
CA ALA A 58 -8.00 11.99 -10.15
C ALA A 58 -7.07 13.17 -10.38
N ILE A 59 -6.63 13.33 -11.63
CA ILE A 59 -5.80 14.45 -12.07
C ILE A 59 -6.50 15.18 -13.19
N SER A 60 -6.71 16.49 -13.02
CA SER A 60 -7.15 17.38 -14.09
C SER A 60 -5.92 18.06 -14.67
N CYS A 61 -5.62 17.81 -15.95
CA CYS A 61 -4.40 18.28 -16.59
C CYS A 61 -4.52 19.76 -16.99
N GLU A 62 -3.49 20.56 -16.70
CA GLU A 62 -3.39 21.98 -17.06
C GLU A 62 -2.06 22.25 -17.81
N CYS A 63 -1.51 21.23 -18.49
CA CYS A 63 -0.17 21.30 -19.09
C CYS A 63 -0.05 22.32 -20.23
N THR A 64 -1.15 22.57 -20.95
CA THR A 64 -1.25 23.56 -22.02
C THR A 64 -2.66 24.16 -22.05
N PRO A 65 -2.81 25.42 -22.50
CA PRO A 65 -4.13 25.98 -22.78
C PRO A 65 -4.87 25.12 -23.80
N GLY A 66 -6.07 24.65 -23.44
CA GLY A 66 -6.89 23.79 -24.31
C GLY A 66 -6.68 22.28 -24.15
N CYS A 67 -5.83 21.84 -23.21
CA CYS A 67 -5.76 20.42 -22.85
C CYS A 67 -7.13 19.92 -22.38
N GLN A 68 -7.68 18.91 -23.07
CA GLN A 68 -9.01 18.34 -22.79
C GLN A 68 -8.97 17.14 -21.84
N GLU A 69 -7.77 16.78 -21.36
CA GLU A 69 -7.59 15.62 -20.49
C GLU A 69 -8.02 15.97 -19.05
N ASP A 70 -9.26 15.64 -18.74
CA ASP A 70 -9.83 15.74 -17.40
C ASP A 70 -9.99 14.35 -16.76
N LYS A 71 -9.90 14.28 -15.43
CA LYS A 71 -10.06 13.05 -14.64
C LYS A 71 -9.09 11.92 -15.02
N LEU A 72 -7.86 12.25 -15.35
CA LEU A 72 -6.80 11.26 -15.56
C LEU A 72 -6.47 10.52 -14.26
N THR A 73 -6.15 9.23 -14.36
CA THR A 73 -5.44 8.56 -13.27
C THR A 73 -4.01 9.11 -13.17
N PRO A 74 -3.34 9.05 -12.00
CA PRO A 74 -1.94 9.47 -11.89
C PRO A 74 -1.00 8.77 -12.89
N ALA A 75 -1.22 7.49 -13.18
CA ALA A 75 -0.42 6.78 -14.18
C ALA A 75 -0.72 7.27 -15.62
N ALA A 76 -1.97 7.62 -15.93
CA ALA A 76 -2.33 8.18 -17.23
C ALA A 76 -1.71 9.58 -17.41
N PHE A 77 -1.74 10.41 -16.37
CA PHE A 77 -1.08 11.72 -16.38
C PHE A 77 0.45 11.62 -16.54
N GLU A 78 1.11 10.68 -15.87
CA GLU A 78 2.55 10.42 -16.05
C GLU A 78 2.87 10.13 -17.53
N LYS A 79 2.08 9.28 -18.19
CA LYS A 79 2.24 9.00 -19.63
C LYS A 79 1.99 10.24 -20.47
N HIS A 80 0.88 10.94 -20.21
CA HIS A 80 0.48 12.16 -20.91
C HIS A 80 1.57 13.24 -20.84
N SER A 81 2.26 13.38 -19.69
CA SER A 81 3.38 14.31 -19.53
C SER A 81 4.64 13.96 -20.35
N GLY A 82 4.64 12.85 -21.09
CA GLY A 82 5.77 12.41 -21.92
C GLY A 82 6.73 11.45 -21.22
N ARG A 83 6.31 10.80 -20.12
CA ARG A 83 7.07 9.76 -19.39
C ARG A 83 6.55 8.33 -19.62
N GLU A 84 6.17 8.00 -20.85
CA GLU A 84 5.46 6.77 -21.22
C GLU A 84 6.09 5.45 -20.71
N THR A 85 7.41 5.38 -20.58
CA THR A 85 8.15 4.18 -20.14
C THR A 85 8.35 4.10 -18.62
N ALA A 86 8.16 5.20 -17.89
CA ALA A 86 8.32 5.22 -16.46
C ALA A 86 7.00 4.79 -15.82
N ARG A 87 6.94 3.60 -15.22
CA ARG A 87 5.77 3.14 -14.43
C ARG A 87 5.92 3.53 -12.97
N LYS A 88 6.35 4.77 -12.72
CA LYS A 88 6.82 5.24 -11.41
C LYS A 88 6.14 6.55 -11.02
N TRP A 89 4.86 6.73 -11.38
CA TRP A 89 4.12 7.97 -11.16
C TRP A 89 4.22 8.50 -9.72
N LYS A 90 4.25 7.62 -8.71
CA LYS A 90 4.41 8.04 -7.31
C LYS A 90 5.70 8.82 -7.03
N ASN A 91 6.77 8.53 -7.79
CA ASN A 91 8.05 9.22 -7.71
C ASN A 91 8.15 10.39 -8.70
N ASN A 92 7.47 10.28 -9.84
CA ASN A 92 7.61 11.21 -10.95
C ASN A 92 6.61 12.37 -10.92
N ILE A 93 5.43 12.13 -10.33
CA ILE A 93 4.48 13.20 -10.02
C ILE A 93 4.97 13.89 -8.76
N TRP A 94 5.17 15.19 -8.87
CA TRP A 94 5.58 16.06 -7.79
C TRP A 94 4.42 16.92 -7.32
N ILE A 95 4.55 17.38 -6.08
CA ILE A 95 3.70 18.35 -5.39
C ILE A 95 4.61 19.51 -5.00
N ILE A 96 4.10 20.73 -5.03
CA ILE A 96 4.86 21.88 -4.51
C ILE A 96 4.66 21.93 -2.99
N LEU A 97 5.74 21.73 -2.24
CA LEU A 97 5.77 21.84 -0.78
C LEU A 97 6.83 22.89 -0.42
N ASN A 98 6.42 23.97 0.27
CA ASN A 98 7.27 25.13 0.58
C ASN A 98 8.03 25.69 -0.65
N GLY A 99 7.41 25.67 -1.83
CA GLY A 99 8.02 26.13 -3.08
C GLY A 99 8.91 25.09 -3.79
N GLU A 100 9.18 23.95 -3.17
CA GLU A 100 9.99 22.88 -3.76
C GLU A 100 9.15 21.77 -4.37
N LYS A 101 9.64 21.18 -5.47
CA LYS A 101 9.02 20.00 -6.08
C LYS A 101 9.38 18.75 -5.31
N VAL A 102 8.41 18.21 -4.57
CA VAL A 102 8.56 16.99 -3.78
C VAL A 102 7.76 15.86 -4.41
N PRO A 103 8.34 14.67 -4.66
CA PRO A 103 7.58 13.52 -5.15
C PRO A 103 6.36 13.21 -4.29
N VAL A 104 5.22 12.91 -4.90
CA VAL A 104 3.95 12.66 -4.18
C VAL A 104 4.04 11.49 -3.20
N VAL A 105 4.92 10.51 -3.43
CA VAL A 105 5.20 9.42 -2.48
C VAL A 105 5.78 9.89 -1.14
N LYS A 106 6.42 11.06 -1.12
CA LYS A 106 7.02 11.67 0.07
C LYS A 106 6.06 12.62 0.79
N THR A 107 4.85 12.83 0.27
CA THR A 107 3.84 13.70 0.88
C THR A 107 2.76 12.86 1.59
N PRO A 108 1.98 13.44 2.52
CA PRO A 108 0.90 12.72 3.18
C PRO A 108 -0.26 12.34 2.23
N LEU A 109 -0.33 12.90 1.02
CA LEU A 109 -1.48 12.79 0.12
C LEU A 109 -1.84 11.35 -0.30
N LEU A 110 -0.90 10.41 -0.22
CA LEU A 110 -1.16 9.00 -0.53
C LEU A 110 -1.64 8.16 0.66
N LYS A 111 -1.85 8.77 1.84
CA LYS A 111 -2.32 8.11 3.08
C LYS A 111 -3.57 7.27 2.84
N TYR A 112 -4.52 7.79 2.04
CA TYR A 112 -5.80 7.12 1.75
C TYR A 112 -5.85 6.38 0.42
N TYR A 113 -4.86 6.55 -0.45
CA TYR A 113 -4.87 5.94 -1.79
C TYR A 113 -5.03 4.41 -1.77
N ASN A 114 -4.54 3.74 -0.72
CA ASN A 114 -4.69 2.28 -0.58
C ASN A 114 -6.09 1.83 -0.13
N LYS A 115 -7.06 2.75 0.07
CA LYS A 115 -8.46 2.42 0.36
C LYS A 115 -9.24 2.08 -0.93
N SER A 116 -9.02 2.80 -2.04
CA SER A 116 -9.72 2.57 -3.32
C SER A 116 -9.28 1.29 -4.04
N SER A 117 -8.02 0.90 -3.90
CA SER A 117 -7.50 -0.37 -4.46
C SER A 117 -8.09 -1.63 -3.81
N LYS A 118 -8.88 -1.47 -2.74
CA LYS A 118 -9.65 -2.55 -2.11
C LYS A 118 -11.07 -2.69 -2.66
N HIS A 119 -11.56 -1.72 -3.44
CA HIS A 119 -12.94 -1.69 -3.97
C HIS A 119 -13.03 -1.88 -5.49
N ALA A 120 -11.93 -1.73 -6.24
CA ALA A 120 -11.90 -2.01 -7.67
C ALA A 120 -11.44 -3.45 -7.95
N ASN A 121 -12.42 -4.32 -8.17
CA ASN A 121 -12.36 -5.60 -8.90
C ASN A 121 -11.43 -6.70 -8.39
N GLY A 122 -12.09 -7.76 -7.93
CA GLY A 122 -11.58 -9.12 -8.04
C GLY A 122 -11.34 -9.53 -9.49
N SER A 123 -10.56 -10.59 -9.62
CA SER A 123 -10.11 -11.26 -10.85
C SER A 123 -8.87 -10.65 -11.54
N HIS A 124 -7.79 -11.41 -11.38
CA HIS A 124 -6.62 -11.54 -12.25
C HIS A 124 -5.65 -10.37 -12.47
N ARG A 125 -4.47 -10.59 -11.85
CA ARG A 125 -3.13 -10.20 -12.30
C ARG A 125 -2.73 -8.73 -12.10
N SER A 126 -2.24 -8.45 -10.88
CA SER A 126 -0.99 -7.69 -10.79
C SER A 126 -0.02 -8.39 -9.83
N GLN A 127 1.15 -8.74 -10.35
CA GLN A 127 2.29 -9.31 -9.61
C GLN A 127 2.97 -8.24 -8.73
N ASN A 128 2.19 -7.37 -8.08
CA ASN A 128 2.66 -6.38 -7.10
C ASN A 128 1.70 -6.29 -5.92
N GLY A 129 1.12 -7.43 -5.51
CA GLY A 129 0.52 -7.55 -4.19
C GLY A 129 1.54 -7.13 -3.13
N LYS A 130 1.10 -6.50 -2.04
CA LYS A 130 1.95 -6.30 -0.86
C LYS A 130 2.67 -7.62 -0.59
N VAL A 131 3.99 -7.63 -0.70
CA VAL A 131 4.77 -8.82 -0.39
C VAL A 131 4.82 -8.87 1.14
N HIS A 132 4.02 -9.74 1.74
CA HIS A 132 4.15 -10.01 3.16
C HIS A 132 5.52 -10.59 3.43
N ARG A 133 6.22 -10.07 4.42
CA ARG A 133 7.49 -10.62 4.83
C ARG A 133 7.35 -12.10 5.19
N ASP A 134 8.34 -12.91 4.85
CA ASP A 134 8.37 -14.30 5.27
C ASP A 134 8.44 -14.40 6.80
N GLU A 135 7.73 -15.36 7.35
CA GLU A 135 7.77 -15.70 8.77
C GLU A 135 8.39 -17.08 9.00
N PHE A 136 8.79 -17.33 10.23
CA PHE A 136 9.40 -18.60 10.63
C PHE A 136 8.66 -19.15 11.83
N LEU A 137 8.40 -20.46 11.80
CA LEU A 137 7.83 -21.18 12.93
C LEU A 137 8.80 -22.28 13.36
N ARG A 138 8.91 -22.47 14.68
CA ARG A 138 9.80 -23.45 15.29
C ARG A 138 9.07 -24.77 15.48
N CYS A 139 9.64 -25.86 14.97
CA CYS A 139 9.11 -27.20 15.19
C CYS A 139 9.23 -27.57 16.67
N THR A 140 8.15 -28.08 17.25
CA THR A 140 8.13 -28.45 18.66
C THR A 140 8.96 -29.70 18.97
N GLU A 141 9.09 -30.63 18.02
CA GLU A 141 9.88 -31.86 18.14
C GLU A 141 11.39 -31.60 17.97
N CYS A 142 11.84 -31.14 16.79
CA CYS A 142 13.27 -31.01 16.48
C CYS A 142 13.86 -29.61 16.70
N LYS A 143 13.05 -28.63 17.09
CA LYS A 143 13.45 -27.22 17.34
C LYS A 143 14.00 -26.43 16.15
N LYS A 144 14.03 -27.01 14.94
CA LYS A 144 14.37 -26.33 13.68
C LYS A 144 13.27 -25.32 13.29
N GLU A 145 13.66 -24.20 12.71
CA GLU A 145 12.79 -23.18 12.14
C GLU A 145 12.45 -23.49 10.68
N ARG A 146 11.18 -23.35 10.32
CA ARG A 146 10.69 -23.51 8.94
C ARG A 146 10.03 -22.22 8.46
N ARG A 147 10.27 -21.89 7.19
CA ARG A 147 9.87 -20.64 6.55
C ARG A 147 8.47 -20.72 5.94
N PHE A 148 7.67 -19.68 6.17
CA PHE A 148 6.38 -19.42 5.55
C PHE A 148 6.47 -18.17 4.68
N ARG A 149 6.07 -18.26 3.41
CA ARG A 149 6.26 -17.17 2.42
C ARG A 149 5.12 -16.14 2.40
N LEU A 150 3.93 -16.48 2.89
CA LEU A 150 2.82 -15.54 3.09
C LEU A 150 2.43 -14.71 1.84
N ARG A 151 2.64 -15.19 0.61
CA ARG A 151 2.38 -14.45 -0.64
C ARG A 151 0.91 -14.50 -1.05
N SER A 152 0.20 -15.57 -0.71
CA SER A 152 -1.22 -15.74 -1.01
C SER A 152 -2.07 -15.80 0.26
N LYS A 153 -3.39 -15.71 0.08
CA LYS A 153 -4.35 -15.84 1.17
C LYS A 153 -4.25 -17.22 1.80
N GLU A 154 -4.09 -18.25 0.98
CA GLU A 154 -3.93 -19.65 1.39
C GLU A 154 -2.64 -19.84 2.19
N GLU A 155 -1.51 -19.30 1.73
CA GLU A 155 -0.24 -19.36 2.47
C GLU A 155 -0.32 -18.63 3.82
N CYS A 156 -1.05 -17.51 3.88
CA CYS A 156 -1.33 -16.82 5.14
C CYS A 156 -2.21 -17.66 6.07
N GLN A 157 -3.28 -18.29 5.56
CA GLN A 157 -4.16 -19.14 6.36
C GLN A 157 -3.37 -20.29 6.99
N ILE A 158 -2.56 -20.98 6.19
CA ILE A 158 -1.73 -22.11 6.65
C ILE A 158 -0.77 -21.68 7.77
N TYR A 159 -0.19 -20.49 7.66
CA TYR A 159 0.65 -19.95 8.74
C TYR A 159 -0.15 -19.66 10.01
N HIS A 160 -1.37 -19.11 9.89
CA HIS A 160 -2.24 -18.86 11.04
C HIS A 160 -2.65 -20.17 11.74
N ASP A 161 -3.03 -21.19 10.97
CA ASP A 161 -3.38 -22.51 11.51
C ASP A 161 -2.17 -23.17 12.19
N ALA A 162 -0.99 -23.05 11.58
CA ALA A 162 0.27 -23.53 12.17
C ALA A 162 0.62 -22.79 13.47
N LEU A 163 0.44 -21.46 13.50
CA LEU A 163 0.70 -20.64 14.69
C LEU A 163 -0.28 -20.95 15.83
N ALA A 164 -1.53 -21.30 15.50
CA ALA A 164 -2.54 -21.71 16.48
C ALA A 164 -2.29 -23.12 17.03
N ASN A 165 -1.59 -23.99 16.27
CA ASN A 165 -1.25 -25.33 16.72
C ASN A 165 -0.02 -25.32 17.65
N VAL A 166 -0.27 -25.46 18.95
CA VAL A 166 0.77 -25.51 20.00
C VAL A 166 1.74 -26.69 19.82
N HIS A 167 1.33 -27.74 19.12
CA HIS A 167 2.13 -28.95 18.86
C HIS A 167 2.66 -29.02 17.43
N TRP A 168 2.72 -27.87 16.74
CA TRP A 168 3.13 -27.82 15.34
C TRP A 168 4.52 -28.46 15.12
N LYS A 169 4.63 -29.29 14.08
CA LYS A 169 5.86 -29.99 13.67
C LYS A 169 6.13 -29.88 12.17
N CYS A 170 7.34 -30.26 11.75
CA CYS A 170 7.79 -30.11 10.35
C CYS A 170 6.84 -30.77 9.35
N SER A 171 6.33 -31.96 9.68
CA SER A 171 5.43 -32.72 8.81
C SER A 171 4.02 -32.13 8.68
N ASP A 172 3.68 -31.12 9.49
CA ASP A 172 2.38 -30.43 9.41
C ASP A 172 2.33 -29.37 8.28
N ILE A 173 3.43 -29.15 7.53
CA ILE A 173 3.42 -28.22 6.39
C ILE A 173 2.67 -28.85 5.21
N PRO A 174 1.52 -28.29 4.78
CA PRO A 174 0.61 -28.99 3.88
C PRO A 174 1.08 -29.01 2.41
N TYR A 175 1.98 -28.12 2.00
CA TYR A 175 2.43 -27.98 0.61
C TYR A 175 3.91 -28.31 0.37
N VAL A 176 4.67 -28.67 1.41
CA VAL A 176 6.06 -29.13 1.30
C VAL A 176 6.22 -30.39 2.12
N LYS A 177 6.71 -31.47 1.51
CA LYS A 177 7.16 -32.65 2.24
C LYS A 177 8.48 -32.32 2.92
N VAL A 178 8.42 -31.93 4.20
CA VAL A 178 9.57 -31.69 5.05
C VAL A 178 9.39 -32.40 6.39
N SER A 179 10.46 -33.02 6.86
CA SER A 179 10.52 -33.82 8.07
C SER A 179 11.48 -33.19 9.08
N CYS A 180 11.60 -33.81 10.24
CA CYS A 180 12.57 -33.40 11.26
C CYS A 180 14.01 -33.75 10.87
N ASP A 181 14.22 -34.72 9.99
CA ASP A 181 15.55 -35.14 9.53
C ASP A 181 16.12 -34.13 8.52
N ASP A 182 15.26 -33.45 7.76
CA ASP A 182 15.68 -32.43 6.80
C ASP A 182 16.42 -31.26 7.48
N GLU A 183 17.49 -30.80 6.85
CA GLU A 183 18.32 -29.70 7.34
C GLU A 183 17.54 -28.40 7.54
N GLU A 184 17.95 -27.61 8.55
CA GLU A 184 17.41 -26.26 8.76
C GLU A 184 17.94 -25.31 7.68
N GLU A 185 17.15 -24.30 7.33
CA GLU A 185 17.65 -23.22 6.50
C GLU A 185 18.82 -22.47 7.19
N ARG A 186 19.96 -22.39 6.51
CA ARG A 186 21.15 -21.67 6.99
C ARG A 186 20.82 -20.24 7.42
N ALA A 187 21.39 -19.81 8.55
CA ALA A 187 21.18 -18.48 9.13
C ALA A 187 21.41 -17.31 8.15
N SER A 188 22.42 -17.40 7.27
CA SER A 188 22.70 -16.38 6.25
C SER A 188 21.59 -16.24 5.21
N ARG A 189 20.71 -17.23 5.04
CA ARG A 189 19.55 -17.17 4.13
C ARG A 189 18.29 -16.66 4.83
N ARG A 190 18.17 -16.83 6.16
CA ARG A 190 17.04 -16.33 6.96
C ARG A 190 16.89 -14.79 6.94
N VAL A 191 17.96 -14.07 6.63
CA VAL A 191 17.92 -12.60 6.47
C VAL A 191 17.07 -12.18 5.27
N TYR A 192 16.97 -13.01 4.24
CA TYR A 192 16.18 -12.76 3.04
C TYR A 192 14.73 -13.09 3.28
N ARG A 193 13.90 -12.08 3.52
CA ARG A 193 12.47 -12.27 3.86
C ARG A 193 11.51 -11.73 2.81
N GLY A 194 11.93 -11.72 1.55
CA GLY A 194 11.06 -11.35 0.42
C GLY A 194 10.81 -9.86 0.22
N CYS A 195 11.51 -8.96 0.91
CA CYS A 195 11.31 -7.53 0.71
C CYS A 195 11.79 -7.09 -0.69
N SER A 196 10.91 -6.44 -1.45
CA SER A 196 11.20 -5.95 -2.80
C SER A 196 12.21 -4.79 -2.83
N ARG A 197 12.40 -4.08 -1.71
CA ARG A 197 13.31 -2.92 -1.63
C ARG A 197 14.73 -3.29 -1.25
N SER A 198 14.91 -4.30 -0.41
CA SER A 198 16.23 -4.74 0.04
C SER A 198 16.17 -6.19 0.50
N PRO A 199 17.05 -7.07 0.01
CA PRO A 199 17.08 -8.47 0.42
C PRO A 199 17.24 -8.65 1.94
N SER A 200 18.08 -7.83 2.60
CA SER A 200 18.37 -7.90 4.04
C SER A 200 17.47 -6.97 4.88
N CYS A 201 16.34 -6.52 4.34
CA CYS A 201 15.43 -5.62 5.03
C CYS A 201 14.97 -6.18 6.39
N LYS A 202 15.19 -5.42 7.46
CA LYS A 202 14.74 -5.75 8.82
C LYS A 202 13.24 -5.50 9.07
N GLY A 203 12.52 -5.01 8.06
CA GLY A 203 11.09 -4.70 8.11
C GLY A 203 10.84 -3.25 7.70
N CYS A 204 10.25 -3.02 6.53
CA CYS A 204 9.83 -1.69 6.08
C CYS A 204 8.34 -1.70 5.75
N THR A 205 7.75 -0.51 5.59
CA THR A 205 6.32 -0.34 5.28
C THR A 205 5.88 -0.96 3.95
N SER A 206 6.81 -1.40 3.11
CA SER A 206 6.51 -2.10 1.85
C SER A 206 6.50 -3.62 1.96
N CYS A 207 7.10 -4.21 2.99
CA CYS A 207 7.10 -5.66 3.20
C CYS A 207 6.39 -6.11 4.49
N VAL A 208 6.33 -5.24 5.51
CA VAL A 208 5.58 -5.51 6.72
C VAL A 208 4.14 -5.07 6.49
N CYS A 209 3.22 -6.04 6.58
CA CYS A 209 1.81 -5.77 6.45
C CYS A 209 1.18 -5.58 7.83
N PHE A 210 0.73 -4.36 8.11
CA PHE A 210 -0.01 -4.03 9.33
C PHE A 210 -1.45 -4.56 9.33
N GLY A 211 -1.92 -5.11 8.20
CA GLY A 211 -3.24 -5.72 8.07
C GLY A 211 -3.84 -5.49 6.69
N CYS A 212 -4.34 -6.56 6.09
CA CYS A 212 -5.09 -6.56 4.83
C CYS A 212 -5.97 -7.81 4.77
N GLN A 213 -6.90 -7.86 3.81
CA GLN A 213 -7.83 -8.99 3.61
C GLN A 213 -7.15 -10.30 3.17
N VAL A 214 -5.84 -10.27 2.88
CA VAL A 214 -5.07 -11.46 2.51
C VAL A 214 -4.48 -12.15 3.75
N CYS A 215 -4.09 -11.40 4.78
CA CYS A 215 -3.44 -11.93 5.99
C CYS A 215 -4.24 -11.72 7.28
N ARG A 216 -5.47 -11.23 7.17
CA ARG A 216 -6.39 -11.01 8.28
C ARG A 216 -7.69 -11.70 7.97
N PHE A 217 -8.12 -12.52 8.90
CA PHE A 217 -9.20 -13.47 8.73
C PHE A 217 -10.20 -13.28 9.86
N SER A 218 -11.49 -13.16 9.54
CA SER A 218 -12.57 -12.97 10.53
C SER A 218 -12.82 -14.18 11.40
N ASP A 219 -12.44 -15.36 10.90
CA ASP A 219 -12.53 -16.66 11.53
C ASP A 219 -11.23 -17.05 12.28
N CYS A 220 -10.19 -16.20 12.25
CA CYS A 220 -8.97 -16.44 13.03
C CYS A 220 -9.03 -15.70 14.37
N SER A 221 -8.80 -16.44 15.45
CA SER A 221 -8.82 -15.92 16.83
C SER A 221 -7.51 -15.26 17.28
N CYS A 222 -6.49 -15.14 16.43
CA CYS A 222 -5.24 -14.50 16.84
C CYS A 222 -5.45 -13.00 17.07
N GLN A 223 -4.77 -12.44 18.08
CA GLN A 223 -4.95 -11.04 18.51
C GLN A 223 -4.91 -10.06 17.33
N THR A 224 -3.96 -10.24 16.41
CA THR A 224 -3.80 -9.33 15.27
C THR A 224 -4.93 -9.41 14.24
N CYS A 225 -5.58 -10.57 14.08
CA CYS A 225 -6.78 -10.72 13.25
C CYS A 225 -8.00 -10.09 13.94
N SER A 226 -8.18 -10.35 15.24
CA SER A 226 -9.24 -9.77 16.06
C SER A 226 -9.18 -8.24 16.09
N ASP A 227 -8.00 -7.67 16.32
CA ASP A 227 -7.78 -6.22 16.33
C ASP A 227 -8.10 -5.60 14.96
N PHE A 228 -7.64 -6.23 13.88
CA PHE A 228 -7.87 -5.71 12.54
C PHE A 228 -9.35 -5.75 12.14
N THR A 229 -10.04 -6.84 12.45
CA THR A 229 -11.43 -7.05 12.04
C THR A 229 -12.41 -6.21 12.87
N SER A 230 -12.09 -5.95 14.13
CA SER A 230 -12.89 -5.06 14.99
C SER A 230 -12.76 -3.59 14.57
N ASN A 231 -11.53 -3.14 14.29
CA ASN A 231 -11.28 -1.76 13.83
C ASN A 231 -11.81 -1.46 12.42
N ALA A 232 -12.07 -2.49 11.61
CA ALA A 232 -12.62 -2.32 10.26
C ALA A 232 -14.16 -2.13 10.22
N LYS A 233 -14.86 -2.31 11.35
CA LYS A 233 -16.32 -2.15 11.47
C LYS A 233 -16.75 -0.79 12.01
N ALA A 234 -15.81 0.13 12.25
CA ALA A 234 -16.03 1.47 12.78
C ALA A 234 -15.92 2.55 11.69
#